data_AF-A0A1V5EDK6-F1
#
_entry.id   AF-A0A1V5EDK6-F1
#
_cell.length_a   1.000
_cell.length_b   1.000
_cell.length_c   1.000
_cell.angle_alpha   90.00
_cell.angle_beta   90.00
_cell.angle_gamma   90.00
#
_symmetry.space_group_name_H-M   'P 1'
#
loop_
_entity.id
_entity.type
_entity.pdbx_description
1 polymer ?
#
loop_
_entity_poly.entity_id
_entity_poly.type
_entity_poly.pdbx_seq_one_letter_code
_entity_poly.pdbx_strand_id
1 'polypeptide(L)' 'MRATKILVVLMAVVFGLTIAACCGPDTTTEVKKTEIINQPTVGQQLEDLEKAYKNGAITKEEYEKTKKGILEKAGPSEKK' A
#
# COMPACT_ATOMS: atom_id res chain seq x y z
N MET A 1 -29.88 32.21 12.36
CA MET A 1 -29.68 31.73 10.97
C MET A 1 -28.27 31.94 10.40
N ARG A 2 -27.50 32.97 10.80
CA ARG A 2 -26.13 33.17 10.27
C ARG A 2 -25.12 32.15 10.83
N ALA A 3 -25.19 31.85 12.13
CA ALA A 3 -24.33 30.85 12.78
C ALA A 3 -24.55 29.42 12.24
N THR A 4 -25.81 29.06 11.93
CA THR A 4 -26.16 27.74 11.35
C THR A 4 -25.57 27.57 9.96
N LYS A 5 -25.58 28.62 9.12
CA LYS A 5 -24.94 28.60 7.80
C LYS A 5 -23.41 28.49 7.90
N ILE A 6 -22.80 29.15 8.87
CA ILE A 6 -21.35 29.08 9.11
C ILE A 6 -20.94 27.68 9.58
N LEU A 7 -21.71 27.06 10.48
CA LEU A 7 -21.43 25.71 11.00
C LEU A 7 -21.58 24.63 9.92
N VAL A 8 -22.55 24.76 9.02
CA VAL A 8 -22.74 23.85 7.88
C VAL A 8 -21.59 23.96 6.86
N VAL A 9 -21.09 25.18 6.60
CA VAL A 9 -19.94 25.39 5.71
C VAL A 9 -18.66 24.82 6.34
N LEU A 10 -18.46 24.97 7.65
CA LEU A 10 -17.29 24.47 8.36
C LEU A 10 -17.26 22.93 8.38
N MET A 11 -18.42 22.28 8.58
CA MET A 11 -18.57 20.83 8.47
C MET A 11 -18.31 20.30 7.05
N ALA A 12 -18.73 21.02 6.00
CA ALA A 12 -18.51 20.63 4.62
C ALA A 12 -17.02 20.70 4.20
N VAL A 13 -16.26 21.68 4.72
CA VAL A 13 -14.82 21.80 4.45
C VAL A 13 -14.03 20.65 5.07
N VAL A 14 -14.38 20.23 6.29
CA VAL A 14 -13.71 19.11 6.98
C VAL A 14 -13.99 17.77 6.28
N PHE A 15 -15.21 17.57 5.76
CA PHE A 15 -15.55 16.37 4.96
C PHE A 15 -14.94 16.36 3.56
N GLY A 16 -14.66 17.52 2.95
CA GLY A 16 -14.01 17.61 1.64
C GLY A 16 -12.51 17.27 1.64
N LEU A 17 -11.84 17.51 2.77
CA LEU A 17 -10.39 17.26 2.94
C LEU A 17 -10.04 15.77 3.11
N THR A 18 -11.00 14.90 3.44
CA THR A 18 -10.75 13.46 3.63
C THR A 18 -10.74 12.67 2.32
N ILE A 19 -11.26 13.23 1.22
CA ILE A 19 -11.31 12.57 -0.10
C ILE A 19 -10.06 12.89 -0.95
N ALA A 20 -9.30 13.94 -0.59
CA ALA A 20 -8.09 14.36 -1.30
C ALA A 20 -6.83 13.53 -0.96
N ALA A 21 -6.95 12.49 -0.12
CA ALA A 21 -5.84 11.60 0.22
C ALA A 21 -5.70 10.38 -0.72
N CYS A 22 -6.54 10.23 -1.75
CA CYS A 22 -6.51 9.05 -2.63
C CYS A 22 -5.99 9.32 -4.07
N CYS A 23 -5.59 10.54 -4.42
CA CYS A 23 -4.89 10.77 -5.70
C CYS A 23 -4.13 12.12 -5.67
N GLY A 24 -2.82 12.06 -5.43
CA GLY A 24 -1.92 13.21 -5.63
C GLY A 24 -1.56 13.35 -7.11
N PRO A 25 -1.32 14.58 -7.61
CA PRO A 25 -0.95 14.81 -9.00
C PRO A 25 0.45 14.24 -9.28
N ASP A 26 0.53 13.35 -10.27
CA ASP A 26 1.77 12.92 -10.93
C ASP A 26 2.56 14.15 -11.43
N THR A 27 3.43 14.67 -10.57
CA THR A 27 4.51 15.58 -10.96
C THR A 27 5.73 14.71 -11.21
N THR A 28 5.96 14.48 -12.51
CA THR A 28 7.14 13.83 -13.08
C THR A 28 8.40 14.59 -12.70
N THR A 29 8.89 14.31 -11.49
CA THR A 29 10.18 14.77 -11.00
C THR A 29 10.77 13.69 -10.09
N GLU A 30 11.30 12.63 -10.67
CA GLU A 30 12.26 11.76 -10.00
C GLU A 30 13.33 11.42 -11.03
N VAL A 31 14.39 12.24 -11.11
CA VAL A 31 15.61 12.04 -10.31
C VAL A 31 16.01 10.57 -10.35
N LYS A 32 17.02 10.31 -11.17
CA LYS A 32 17.79 9.09 -11.25
C LYS A 32 18.46 8.83 -9.89
N LYS A 33 17.68 8.42 -8.88
CA LYS A 33 18.19 8.09 -7.56
C LYS A 33 18.56 6.62 -7.57
N THR A 34 19.85 6.38 -7.55
CA THR A 34 20.45 5.10 -7.17
C THR A 34 19.95 4.73 -5.77
N GLU A 35 18.77 4.12 -5.66
CA GLU A 35 18.29 3.48 -4.43
C GLU A 35 18.67 2.00 -4.48
N ILE A 36 19.96 1.73 -4.35
CA ILE A 36 20.37 0.43 -3.85
C ILE A 36 20.15 0.46 -2.34
N ILE A 37 19.63 -0.64 -1.79
CA ILE A 37 19.63 -1.02 -0.37
C ILE A 37 18.50 -0.40 0.47
N ASN A 38 17.24 -0.80 0.26
CA ASN A 38 16.26 -0.96 1.34
C ASN A 38 14.98 -1.71 0.92
N GLN A 39 15.00 -2.40 -0.23
CA GLN A 39 13.91 -3.33 -0.53
C GLN A 39 14.18 -4.64 0.23
N PRO A 40 13.23 -5.12 1.06
CA PRO A 40 13.38 -6.39 1.75
C PRO A 40 13.64 -7.48 0.70
N THR A 41 14.60 -8.34 0.98
CA THR A 41 14.89 -9.47 0.10
C THR A 41 13.65 -10.35 -0.02
N VAL A 42 13.55 -11.12 -1.11
CA VAL A 42 12.46 -12.09 -1.30
C VAL A 42 12.34 -13.02 -0.10
N GLY A 43 13.48 -13.44 0.48
CA GLY A 43 13.50 -14.25 1.70
C GLY A 43 12.85 -13.56 2.90
N GLN A 44 13.16 -12.29 3.15
CA GLN A 44 12.56 -11.51 4.24
C GLN A 44 11.05 -11.34 4.05
N GLN A 45 10.60 -11.07 2.83
CA GLN A 45 9.16 -10.93 2.53
C GLN A 45 8.39 -12.24 2.79
N LEU A 46 9.00 -13.39 2.48
CA LEU A 46 8.41 -14.69 2.77
C LEU A 46 8.38 -15.01 4.27
N GLU A 47 9.43 -14.63 5.00
CA GLU A 47 9.49 -14.84 6.45
C GLU A 47 8.44 -14.00 7.19
N ASP A 48 8.28 -12.73 6.80
CA ASP A 48 7.26 -11.84 7.38
C ASP A 48 5.85 -12.32 7.07
N LEU A 49 5.62 -12.84 5.85
CA LEU A 49 4.36 -13.45 5.45
C LEU A 49 4.04 -14.71 6.29
N GLU A 50 5.03 -15.55 6.57
CA GLU A 50 4.87 -16.73 7.42
C GLU A 50 4.55 -16.34 8.87
N LYS A 51 5.22 -15.31 9.40
CA LYS A 51 4.91 -14.77 10.75
C LYS A 51 3.49 -14.25 10.83
N ALA A 52 3.03 -13.50 9.82
CA ALA A 52 1.66 -13.00 9.76
C ALA A 52 0.64 -14.15 9.77
N TYR A 53 0.91 -15.23 9.03
CA TYR A 53 0.05 -16.42 9.03
C TYR A 53 0.04 -17.13 10.39
N LYS A 54 1.20 -17.36 10.99
CA LYS A 54 1.32 -18.00 12.32
C LYS A 54 0.66 -17.19 13.43
N ASN A 55 0.72 -15.87 13.33
CA ASN A 55 0.07 -14.95 14.27
C ASN A 55 -1.45 -14.82 14.02
N GLY A 56 -2.00 -15.48 13.00
CA GLY A 56 -3.41 -15.39 12.63
C GLY A 56 -3.81 -14.03 12.04
N ALA A 57 -2.84 -13.20 11.63
CA ALA A 57 -3.09 -11.91 11.02
C ALA A 57 -3.60 -12.02 9.58
N ILE A 58 -3.32 -13.15 8.90
CA ILE A 58 -3.81 -13.48 7.56
C ILE A 58 -4.34 -14.90 7.51
N THR A 59 -5.23 -15.19 6.55
CA THR A 59 -5.74 -16.54 6.32
C THR A 59 -4.75 -17.38 5.51
N LYS A 60 -4.98 -18.70 5.46
CA LYS A 60 -4.18 -19.63 4.65
C LYS A 60 -4.23 -19.26 3.16
N GLU A 61 -5.39 -18.85 2.67
CA GLU A 61 -5.59 -18.47 1.27
C GLU A 61 -4.77 -17.22 0.90
N GLU A 62 -4.76 -16.23 1.79
CA GLU A 62 -3.97 -15.00 1.63
C GLU A 62 -2.47 -15.27 1.68
N TYR A 63 -2.04 -16.16 2.59
CA TYR A 63 -0.66 -16.64 2.66
C TYR A 63 -0.23 -17.30 1.35
N GLU A 64 -1.00 -18.25 0.82
CA GLU A 64 -0.62 -18.97 -0.41
C GLU A 64 -0.61 -18.05 -1.64
N LYS A 65 -1.61 -17.18 -1.77
CA LYS A 65 -1.68 -16.21 -2.87
C LYS A 65 -0.49 -15.25 -2.87
N THR A 66 -0.16 -14.71 -1.70
CA THR A 66 0.93 -13.74 -1.54
C THR A 66 2.29 -14.40 -1.72
N LYS A 67 2.48 -15.61 -1.17
CA LYS A 67 3.68 -16.43 -1.36
C LYS A 67 3.95 -16.70 -2.83
N LYS A 68 2.91 -17.09 -3.58
CA LYS A 68 3.00 -17.32 -5.03
C LYS A 68 3.40 -16.04 -5.77
N GLY A 69 2.78 -14.90 -5.47
CA GLY A 69 3.13 -13.62 -6.10
C GLY A 69 4.56 -13.16 -5.81
N ILE A 70 5.06 -13.38 -4.59
CA ILE A 70 6.45 -13.08 -4.21
C ILE A 70 7.42 -13.97 -5.00
N LEU A 71 7.12 -15.27 -5.12
CA LEU A 71 7.95 -16.22 -5.86
C LEU A 71 7.93 -15.98 -7.37
N GLU A 72 6.79 -15.62 -7.95
CA GLU A 72 6.67 -15.25 -9.38
C GLU A 72 7.45 -13.98 -9.72
N LYS A 73 7.54 -13.05 -8.76
CA LYS A 73 8.34 -11.83 -8.90
C LYS A 73 9.84 -12.08 -8.71
N ALA A 74 10.19 -13.13 -7.98
CA ALA A 74 11.57 -13.51 -7.66
C ALA A 74 12.19 -14.48 -8.67
N GLY A 75 11.39 -15.38 -9.25
CA GLY A 75 11.82 -16.28 -10.30
C GLY A 75 11.77 -15.61 -11.66
N PRO A 76 12.69 -15.89 -12.60
CA PRO A 76 12.42 -15.62 -14.00
C PRO A 76 11.19 -16.45 -14.35
N SER A 77 10.10 -15.79 -14.73
CA SER A 77 8.88 -16.45 -15.17
C SER A 77 9.28 -17.47 -16.24
N GLU A 78 9.22 -18.76 -15.92
CA GLU A 78 9.25 -19.84 -16.91
C GLU A 78 8.00 -19.66 -17.77
N LYS A 79 8.12 -18.80 -18.78
CA LYS A 79 7.25 -18.82 -19.93
C LYS A 79 7.51 -20.14 -20.64
N LYS A 80 6.62 -21.10 -20.47
CA LYS A 80 6.48 -22.22 -21.39
C LYS A 80 5.03 -22.39 -21.79
#